data_AF-A0A843WG23-F1
#
_entry.id   AF-A0A843WG23-F1
#
_cell.length_a   1.000
_cell.length_b   1.000
_cell.length_c   1.000
_cell.angle_alpha   90.00
_cell.angle_beta   90.00
_cell.angle_gamma   90.00
#
_symmetry.space_group_name_H-M   'P 1'
#
loop_
_entity.id
_entity.type
_entity.pdbx_description
1 polymer ?
#
loop_
_entity_poly.entity_id
_entity_poly.type
_entity_poly.pdbx_seq_one_letter_code
_entity_poly.pdbx_strand_id
1 'polypeptide(L)'
;MASRGRRGGASSQEDELRCEERAEQQAPAPHGPVLPPPPPVDYGVLMQSLVQAMQTQAHTQAALQAQLEAQICLDGAYERCIARKS
;
A
#
# COMPACT_ATOMS: atom_id res chain seq x y z
N MET A 1 -21.75 11.93 81.15
CA MET A 1 -20.38 11.77 80.61
C MET A 1 -20.48 11.75 79.09
N ALA A 2 -19.96 12.76 78.39
CA ALA A 2 -19.97 12.85 76.94
C ALA A 2 -18.60 12.42 76.40
N SER A 3 -18.52 11.26 75.73
CA SER A 3 -17.28 10.76 75.13
C SER A 3 -17.35 10.85 73.61
N ARG A 4 -16.66 11.88 73.13
CA ARG A 4 -16.07 12.10 71.80
C ARG A 4 -16.24 10.96 70.78
N GLY A 5 -17.00 11.23 69.72
CA GLY A 5 -16.84 10.58 68.42
C GLY A 5 -16.29 11.57 67.40
N ARG A 6 -14.96 11.64 67.24
CA ARG A 6 -14.34 12.23 66.04
C ARG A 6 -14.43 11.19 64.93
N ARG A 7 -15.27 11.42 63.92
CA ARG A 7 -15.16 10.71 62.64
C ARG A 7 -15.86 11.52 61.56
N GLY A 8 -15.09 12.33 60.86
CA GLY A 8 -15.59 13.14 59.75
C GLY A 8 -14.39 13.84 59.16
N GLY A 9 -13.81 13.26 58.10
CA GLY A 9 -12.62 13.83 57.48
C GLY A 9 -12.00 13.04 56.34
N ALA A 10 -12.38 11.76 56.13
CA ALA A 10 -11.89 10.99 54.98
C ALA A 10 -12.88 11.06 53.78
N SER A 11 -14.19 11.05 54.07
CA SER A 11 -15.21 10.82 53.04
C SER A 11 -15.28 11.86 51.93
N SER A 12 -14.96 13.14 52.16
CA SER A 12 -15.03 14.16 51.10
C SER A 12 -13.89 14.05 50.10
N GLN A 13 -12.68 13.70 50.56
CA GLN A 13 -11.53 13.56 49.66
C GLN A 13 -11.65 12.28 48.83
N GLU A 14 -12.20 11.23 49.42
CA GLU A 14 -12.48 9.95 48.74
C GLU A 14 -13.60 10.07 47.69
N ASP A 15 -14.63 10.88 47.96
CA ASP A 15 -15.71 11.16 47.00
C ASP A 15 -15.24 12.06 45.84
N GLU A 16 -14.40 13.06 46.14
CA GLU A 16 -13.85 13.98 45.14
C GLU A 16 -12.91 13.24 44.17
N LEU A 17 -12.01 12.41 44.69
CA LEU A 17 -11.13 11.56 43.88
C LEU A 17 -11.92 10.56 43.02
N ARG A 18 -13.03 10.01 43.54
CA ARG A 18 -13.90 9.10 42.77
C ARG A 18 -14.68 9.86 41.70
N CYS A 19 -15.02 11.13 41.93
CA CYS A 19 -15.67 11.99 40.93
C CYS A 19 -14.69 12.39 39.83
N GLU A 20 -13.44 12.69 40.18
CA GLU A 20 -12.36 12.97 39.22
C GLU A 20 -12.03 11.73 38.37
N GLU A 21 -11.91 10.55 38.99
CA GLU A 21 -11.64 9.30 38.28
C GLU A 21 -12.78 8.92 37.33
N ARG A 22 -14.04 9.16 37.73
CA ARG A 22 -15.21 8.97 36.88
C ARG A 22 -15.29 10.00 35.74
N ALA A 23 -14.85 11.23 35.97
CA ALA A 23 -14.79 12.28 34.95
C ALA A 23 -13.70 12.00 33.92
N GLU A 24 -12.55 11.47 34.34
CA GLU A 24 -11.45 11.09 33.44
C GLU A 24 -11.84 9.88 32.55
N GLN A 25 -12.57 8.90 33.11
CA GLN A 25 -13.11 7.76 32.35
C GLN A 25 -14.25 8.12 31.39
N GLN A 26 -14.94 9.23 31.62
CA GLN A 26 -15.99 9.76 30.75
C GLN A 26 -15.49 10.80 29.73
N ALA A 27 -14.21 11.17 29.78
CA ALA A 27 -13.63 12.02 28.76
C ALA A 27 -13.70 11.28 27.42
N PRO A 28 -14.42 11.81 26.41
CA PRO A 28 -14.41 11.21 25.10
C PRO A 28 -12.96 11.16 24.61
N ALA A 29 -12.51 9.98 24.18
CA ALA A 29 -11.18 9.82 23.63
C ALA A 29 -10.95 10.91 22.57
N PRO A 30 -9.84 11.66 22.60
CA PRO A 30 -9.57 12.65 21.59
C PRO A 30 -9.57 11.92 20.25
N HIS A 31 -10.56 12.21 19.42
CA HIS A 31 -10.61 11.72 18.05
C HIS A 31 -9.37 12.27 17.36
N GLY A 32 -8.36 11.42 17.18
CA GLY A 32 -7.17 11.75 16.40
C GLY A 32 -7.58 12.17 14.98
N PRO A 33 -6.69 12.84 14.23
CA PRO A 33 -7.02 13.30 12.89
C PRO A 33 -7.48 12.12 12.03
N VAL A 34 -8.73 12.19 11.55
CA VAL A 34 -9.27 11.22 10.61
C VAL A 34 -8.60 11.47 9.27
N LEU A 35 -7.83 10.50 8.80
CA LEU A 35 -7.24 10.56 7.47
C LEU A 35 -8.35 10.50 6.42
N PRO A 36 -8.25 11.29 5.34
CA PRO A 36 -9.22 11.22 4.25
C PRO A 36 -9.19 9.82 3.61
N PRO A 37 -10.35 9.33 3.13
CA PRO A 37 -10.38 8.06 2.41
C PRO A 37 -9.50 8.14 1.16
N PRO A 38 -8.92 7.00 0.72
CA PRO A 38 -8.13 6.96 -0.50
C PRO A 38 -8.98 7.35 -1.72
N PRO A 39 -8.36 7.93 -2.76
CA PRO A 39 -9.08 8.29 -3.97
C PRO A 39 -9.65 7.04 -4.66
N PRO A 40 -10.80 7.17 -5.35
CA PRO A 40 -11.37 6.07 -6.11
C PRO A 40 -10.42 5.66 -7.25
N VAL A 41 -10.27 4.35 -7.45
CA VAL A 41 -9.45 3.78 -8.52
C VAL A 41 -10.33 3.56 -9.75
N ASP A 42 -9.92 4.12 -10.89
CA ASP A 42 -10.54 3.83 -12.18
C ASP A 42 -9.89 2.59 -12.82
N TYR A 43 -10.54 1.44 -12.61
CA TYR A 43 -10.09 0.18 -13.19
C TYR A 43 -10.19 0.16 -14.73
N GLY A 44 -11.06 0.95 -15.34
CA GLY A 44 -11.17 1.04 -16.80
C GLY A 44 -9.92 1.65 -17.42
N VAL A 45 -9.39 2.71 -16.82
CA VAL A 45 -8.13 3.35 -17.25
C VAL A 45 -6.94 2.41 -17.04
N LEU A 46 -6.90 1.69 -15.92
CA LEU A 46 -5.85 0.70 -15.64
C LEU A 46 -5.86 -0.43 -16.66
N MET A 47 -7.03 -0.97 -17.00
CA MET A 47 -7.15 -2.04 -17.97
C MET A 47 -6.80 -1.59 -19.38
N GLN A 48 -7.21 -0.39 -19.82
CA GLN A 48 -6.76 0.16 -21.10
C GLN A 48 -5.23 0.30 -21.15
N SER A 49 -4.62 0.83 -20.09
CA SER A 49 -3.16 0.97 -20.01
C SER A 49 -2.46 -0.37 -20.08
N LEU A 50 -3.00 -1.40 -19.40
CA LEU A 50 -2.48 -2.76 -19.46
C LEU A 50 -2.55 -3.35 -20.87
N VAL A 51 -3.70 -3.21 -21.54
CA VAL A 51 -3.89 -3.68 -22.92
C VAL A 51 -2.91 -2.98 -23.87
N GLN A 52 -2.73 -1.66 -23.74
CA GLN A 52 -1.78 -0.88 -24.54
C GLN A 52 -0.33 -1.37 -24.33
N ALA A 53 0.05 -1.64 -23.08
CA ALA A 53 1.37 -2.15 -22.75
C ALA A 53 1.60 -3.54 -23.36
N MET A 54 0.62 -4.44 -23.27
CA MET A 54 0.73 -5.77 -23.87
C MET A 54 0.84 -5.73 -25.39
N GLN A 55 0.07 -4.87 -26.07
CA GLN A 55 0.18 -4.70 -27.52
C GLN A 55 1.58 -4.20 -27.91
N THR A 56 2.08 -3.18 -27.22
CA THR A 56 3.42 -2.62 -27.45
C THR A 56 4.51 -3.66 -27.25
N GLN A 57 4.40 -4.46 -26.18
CA GLN A 57 5.32 -5.56 -25.90
C GLN A 57 5.28 -6.63 -27.00
N ALA A 58 4.08 -7.04 -27.44
CA ALA A 58 3.92 -8.04 -28.50
C ALA A 58 4.56 -7.59 -29.82
N HIS A 59 4.35 -6.33 -30.22
CA HIS A 59 4.97 -5.78 -31.41
C HIS A 59 6.50 -5.72 -31.31
N THR A 60 7.02 -5.29 -30.15
CA THR A 60 8.47 -5.21 -29.91
C THR A 60 9.10 -6.60 -29.94
N GLN A 61 8.47 -7.58 -29.28
CA GLN A 61 8.92 -8.96 -29.27
C GLN A 61 8.95 -9.57 -30.68
N ALA A 62 7.88 -9.37 -31.46
CA ALA A 62 7.81 -9.85 -32.83
C ALA A 62 8.91 -9.23 -33.72
N ALA A 63 9.17 -7.93 -33.57
CA ALA A 63 10.23 -7.25 -34.33
C ALA A 63 11.63 -7.79 -33.98
N LEU A 64 11.90 -8.01 -32.69
CA LEU A 64 13.17 -8.59 -32.24
C LEU A 64 13.36 -10.03 -32.72
N GLN A 65 12.28 -10.83 -32.69
CA GLN A 65 12.33 -12.19 -33.21
C GLN A 65 12.63 -12.20 -34.71
N ALA A 66 11.95 -11.36 -35.50
CA ALA A 66 12.21 -11.24 -36.93
C ALA A 66 13.65 -10.81 -37.23
N GLN A 67 14.22 -9.88 -36.43
CA GLN A 67 15.62 -9.49 -36.56
C GLN A 67 16.58 -10.64 -36.27
N LEU A 68 16.32 -11.42 -35.21
CA LEU A 68 17.16 -12.57 -34.87
C LEU A 68 17.11 -13.65 -35.96
N GLU A 69 15.93 -13.96 -36.46
CA GLU A 69 15.75 -14.92 -37.56
C GLU A 69 16.46 -14.46 -38.84
N ALA A 70 16.36 -13.17 -39.17
CA ALA A 70 17.09 -12.60 -40.30
C ALA A 70 18.61 -12.72 -40.12
N GLN A 71 19.13 -12.44 -38.93
CA GLN A 71 20.55 -12.58 -38.62
C GLN A 71 21.02 -14.03 -38.78
N ILE A 72 20.27 -14.99 -38.24
CA ILE A 72 20.56 -16.42 -38.38
C ILE A 72 20.56 -16.84 -39.85
N CYS A 73 19.61 -16.33 -40.65
CA CYS A 73 19.57 -16.60 -42.08
C CYS A 73 20.80 -16.04 -42.83
N LEU A 74 21.24 -14.83 -42.47
CA LEU A 74 22.41 -14.20 -43.06
C LEU A 74 23.69 -14.95 -42.71
N ASP A 75 23.88 -15.31 -41.45
CA ASP A 75 25.06 -16.06 -40.99
C ASP A 75 25.12 -17.43 -41.68
N GLY A 76 23.98 -18.14 -41.76
CA GLY A 76 23.91 -19.41 -42.49
C GLY A 76 24.17 -19.26 -43.99
N ALA A 77 23.78 -18.14 -44.61
CA ALA A 77 24.10 -17.85 -46.01
C ALA A 77 25.59 -17.52 -46.21
N TYR A 78 26.20 -16.81 -45.26
CA TYR A 78 27.61 -16.45 -45.25
C TYR A 78 28.50 -17.70 -45.16
N GLU A 79 28.21 -18.60 -44.22
CA GLU A 79 28.94 -19.87 -44.05
C GLU A 79 28.91 -20.73 -45.33
N ARG A 80 27.74 -20.84 -45.97
CA ARG A 80 27.61 -21.53 -47.26
C ARG A 80 28.40 -20.87 -48.38
N CYS A 81 28.58 -19.56 -48.33
CA CYS A 81 29.36 -18.82 -49.32
C CYS A 81 30.87 -19.10 -49.15
N ILE A 82 31.35 -19.10 -47.91
CA ILE A 82 32.73 -19.46 -47.59
C ILE A 82 33.02 -20.90 -48.02
N ALA A 83 32.15 -21.85 -47.67
CA ALA A 83 32.34 -23.25 -47.98
C ALA A 83 32.38 -23.58 -49.49
N ARG A 84 31.83 -22.71 -50.35
CA ARG A 84 31.91 -22.87 -51.82
C ARG A 84 33.17 -22.27 -52.44
N LYS A 85 33.91 -21.44 -51.69
CA LYS A 85 35.11 -20.73 -52.18
C LYS A 85 36.42 -21.39 -51.74
N SER A 86 36.37 -22.36 -50.82
CA SER A 86 37.47 -23.23 -50.41
C SER A 86 37.49 -24.52 -51.23
#